data_AF-A0A5A7ULT5-F1
#
_entry.id   AF-A0A5A7ULT5-F1
#
_cell.length_a   1.000
_cell.length_b   1.000
_cell.length_c   1.000
_cell.angle_alpha   90.00
_cell.angle_beta   90.00
_cell.angle_gamma   90.00
#
_symmetry.space_group_name_H-M   'P 1'
#
loop_
_entity.id
_entity.type
_entity.pdbx_description
1 polymer ?
#
loop_
_entity_poly.entity_id
_entity_poly.type
_entity_poly.pdbx_seq_one_letter_code
_entity_poly.pdbx_strand_id
1 'polypeptide(L)'
;MQAPYEDCMEAVNKILRYLKATLGKWLRFKKTDKRCIEAYTNSNWAGSIVDGKSISGYCTFVWNNLATWRSKKQGIVARSSVKAEYRAMSLGICEEI
;
A
#
# COMPACT_ATOMS: atom_id res chain seq x y z
N MET A 1 -1.40 28.29 -13.83
CA MET A 1 -2.36 27.32 -13.25
C MET A 1 -2.11 25.99 -13.95
N GLN A 2 -1.36 25.09 -13.30
CA GLN A 2 -1.14 23.74 -13.83
C GLN A 2 -2.45 22.99 -13.63
N ALA A 3 -3.06 22.51 -14.71
CA ALA A 3 -4.33 21.82 -14.63
C ALA A 3 -4.09 20.45 -13.98
N PRO A 4 -4.66 20.14 -12.80
CA PRO A 4 -4.41 18.90 -12.05
C PRO A 4 -4.81 17.61 -12.81
N TYR A 5 -5.45 17.76 -13.97
CA TYR A 5 -5.82 16.69 -14.87
C TYR A 5 -4.62 16.06 -15.60
N GLU A 6 -3.64 16.87 -16.05
CA GLU A 6 -2.52 16.37 -16.86
C GLU A 6 -1.59 15.48 -16.06
N ASP A 7 -1.19 15.91 -14.85
CA ASP A 7 -0.36 15.14 -13.92
C ASP A 7 -1.05 13.82 -13.50
N CYS A 8 -2.36 13.88 -13.25
CA CYS A 8 -3.15 12.70 -12.92
C CYS A 8 -3.19 11.70 -14.09
N MET A 9 -3.39 12.19 -15.31
CA MET A 9 -3.41 11.36 -16.52
C MET A 9 -2.03 10.77 -16.84
N GLU A 10 -0.95 11.49 -16.56
CA GLU A 10 0.41 10.94 -16.70
C GLU A 10 0.64 9.77 -15.74
N ALA A 11 0.24 9.91 -14.47
CA ALA A 11 0.35 8.83 -13.48
C ALA A 11 -0.46 7.59 -13.90
N VAL A 12 -1.69 7.78 -14.40
CA VAL A 12 -2.53 6.69 -14.93
C VAL A 12 -1.86 6.02 -16.13
N ASN A 13 -1.36 6.80 -17.09
CA ASN A 13 -0.67 6.28 -18.26
C ASN A 13 0.60 5.49 -17.87
N LYS A 14 1.33 5.93 -16.85
CA LYS A 14 2.49 5.22 -16.31
C LYS A 14 2.09 3.85 -15.74
N ILE A 15 0.98 3.77 -15.00
CA ILE A 15 0.45 2.50 -14.48
C ILE A 15 0.05 1.58 -15.63
N LEU A 16 -0.70 2.08 -16.62
CA LEU A 16 -1.14 1.28 -17.77
C LEU A 16 0.06 0.74 -18.59
N ARG A 17 1.08 1.58 -18.82
CA ARG A 17 2.32 1.16 -19.49
C ARG A 17 3.05 0.08 -18.69
N TYR A 18 3.13 0.22 -17.36
CA TYR A 18 3.73 -0.79 -16.50
C TYR A 18 2.97 -2.12 -16.62
N LEU A 19 1.64 -2.11 -16.46
CA LEU A 19 0.82 -3.31 -16.57
C LEU A 19 0.98 -4.00 -17.93
N LYS A 20 0.99 -3.23 -19.03
CA LYS A 20 1.22 -3.77 -20.37
C LYS A 20 2.62 -4.37 -20.53
N ALA A 21 3.66 -3.72 -19.98
CA ALA A 21 5.04 -4.20 -20.07
C ALA A 21 5.36 -5.37 -19.11
N THR A 22 4.50 -5.63 -18.13
CA THR A 22 4.64 -6.73 -17.17
C THR A 22 3.63 -7.86 -17.38
N LEU A 23 2.86 -7.83 -18.48
CA LEU A 23 2.05 -8.97 -18.93
C LEU A 23 2.94 -10.23 -19.01
N GLY A 24 2.57 -11.27 -18.23
CA GLY A 24 3.31 -12.53 -18.16
C GLY A 24 4.48 -12.55 -17.15
N LYS A 25 4.74 -11.45 -16.42
CA LYS A 25 5.64 -11.48 -15.26
C LYS A 25 4.87 -11.95 -14.03
N TRP A 26 5.52 -12.79 -13.24
CA TRP A 26 4.95 -13.36 -12.02
C TRP A 26 5.83 -13.02 -10.82
N LEU A 27 5.25 -13.13 -9.62
CA LEU A 27 6.01 -13.07 -8.39
C LEU A 27 6.91 -14.30 -8.29
N ARG A 28 8.20 -14.06 -8.03
CA ARG A 28 9.19 -15.13 -7.86
C ARG A 28 9.31 -15.49 -6.39
N PHE A 29 8.77 -16.64 -6.02
CA PHE A 29 8.98 -17.24 -4.71
C PHE A 29 10.30 -18.02 -4.69
N LYS A 30 11.09 -17.86 -3.63
CA LYS A 30 12.32 -18.62 -3.40
C LYS A 30 12.22 -19.40 -2.10
N LYS A 31 12.81 -20.59 -2.08
CA LYS A 31 13.10 -21.28 -0.83
C LYS A 31 14.13 -20.45 -0.06
N THR A 32 13.85 -20.27 1.22
CA THR A 32 14.68 -19.51 2.15
C THR A 32 14.70 -20.27 3.48
N ASP A 33 15.85 -20.29 4.14
CA ASP A 33 16.02 -20.97 5.43
C ASP A 33 15.43 -20.18 6.60
N LYS A 34 15.10 -18.90 6.37
CA LYS A 34 14.46 -17.99 7.32
C LYS A 34 13.00 -18.42 7.55
N ARG A 35 12.68 -18.81 8.78
CA ARG A 35 11.33 -19.21 9.21
C ARG A 35 10.62 -18.10 9.98
N CYS A 36 10.55 -16.90 9.41
CA CYS A 36 9.84 -15.78 10.03
C CYS A 36 8.70 -15.28 9.15
N ILE A 37 7.72 -14.66 9.80
CA ILE A 37 6.70 -13.83 9.19
C ILE A 37 7.05 -12.38 9.52
N GLU A 38 7.12 -11.53 8.51
CA GLU A 38 7.46 -10.10 8.66
C GLU A 38 6.34 -9.24 8.08
N ALA A 39 5.81 -8.35 8.89
CA ALA A 39 4.74 -7.44 8.53
C ALA A 39 5.28 -6.02 8.44
N TYR A 40 4.92 -5.30 7.37
CA TYR A 40 5.20 -3.89 7.24
C TYR A 40 3.90 -3.13 7.05
N THR A 41 3.77 -2.00 7.73
CA THR A 41 2.61 -1.12 7.62
C THR A 41 3.06 0.31 7.39
N ASN A 42 2.30 1.05 6.58
CA ASN A 42 2.51 2.46 6.31
C ASN A 42 1.17 3.19 6.21
N SER A 43 1.15 4.50 6.45
CA SER A 43 -0.02 5.33 6.23
C SER A 43 0.36 6.67 5.63
N ASN A 44 -0.35 7.12 4.59
CA ASN A 44 -0.29 8.52 4.23
C ASN A 44 -1.24 9.32 5.14
N TRP A 45 -0.74 10.35 5.83
CA TRP A 45 -1.60 11.23 6.61
C TRP A 45 -2.37 12.16 5.68
N ALA A 46 -3.69 12.26 5.87
CA ALA A 46 -4.57 13.12 5.06
C ALA A 46 -4.42 12.94 3.53
N GLY A 47 -4.08 11.72 3.07
CA GLY A 47 -3.75 11.48 1.66
C GLY A 47 -4.91 11.62 0.68
N SER A 48 -6.15 11.67 1.15
CA SER A 48 -7.31 11.99 0.31
C SER A 48 -7.68 13.47 0.45
N ILE A 49 -7.57 14.22 -0.64
CA ILE A 49 -7.93 15.65 -0.70
C ILE A 49 -9.44 15.85 -0.46
N VAL A 50 -10.26 14.87 -0.86
CA VAL A 50 -11.73 14.98 -0.81
C VAL A 50 -12.29 14.90 0.61
N ASP A 51 -11.80 13.96 1.42
CA ASP A 51 -12.35 13.71 2.77
C ASP A 51 -11.30 13.75 3.89
N GLY A 52 -10.06 14.10 3.57
CA GLY A 52 -8.94 14.17 4.53
C GLY A 52 -8.56 12.82 5.13
N LYS A 53 -9.10 11.70 4.63
CA LYS A 53 -8.83 10.38 5.20
C LYS A 53 -7.49 9.85 4.71
N SER A 54 -6.80 9.20 5.63
CA SER A 54 -5.57 8.48 5.38
C SER A 54 -5.80 7.20 4.59
N ILE A 55 -4.79 6.79 3.84
CA ILE A 55 -4.70 5.50 3.16
C ILE A 55 -3.64 4.70 3.90
N SER A 56 -4.05 3.57 4.48
CA SER A 56 -3.18 2.61 5.12
C SER A 56 -2.76 1.54 4.11
N GLY A 57 -1.47 1.31 3.98
CA GLY A 57 -0.90 0.20 3.24
C GLY A 57 -0.27 -0.79 4.21
N TYR A 58 -0.37 -2.08 3.90
CA TYR A 58 0.39 -3.10 4.62
C TYR A 58 0.79 -4.23 3.68
N CYS A 59 1.87 -4.93 4.02
CA CYS A 59 2.32 -6.11 3.31
C CYS A 59 2.97 -7.10 4.27
N THR A 60 2.87 -8.38 3.90
CA THR A 60 3.23 -9.49 4.78
C THR A 60 4.14 -10.43 4.00
N PHE A 61 5.27 -10.76 4.60
CA PHE A 61 6.28 -11.64 4.04
C PHE A 61 6.30 -12.95 4.83
N VAL A 62 6.18 -14.06 4.11
CA VAL A 62 6.33 -15.41 4.67
C VAL A 62 7.60 -16.00 4.09
N TRP A 63 8.55 -16.36 4.96
CA TRP A 63 9.84 -16.92 4.55
C TRP A 63 10.56 -16.05 3.52
N ASN A 64 10.58 -14.73 3.77
CA ASN A 64 11.17 -13.72 2.88
C ASN A 64 10.53 -13.61 1.49
N ASN A 65 9.29 -14.11 1.33
CA ASN A 65 8.51 -13.94 0.11
C ASN A 65 7.24 -13.13 0.40
N LEU A 66 6.93 -12.17 -0.48
CA LEU A 66 5.71 -11.37 -0.36
C LEU A 66 4.48 -12.26 -0.54
N ALA A 67 3.74 -12.47 0.55
CA ALA A 67 2.55 -13.32 0.58
C ALA A 67 1.29 -12.48 0.33
N THR A 68 1.16 -11.34 1.00
CA THR A 68 0.03 -10.43 0.82
C THR A 68 0.46 -8.98 0.79
N TRP A 69 -0.30 -8.15 0.07
CA TRP A 69 -0.22 -6.70 0.16
C TRP A 69 -1.60 -6.11 -0.02
N ARG A 70 -1.87 -5.00 0.66
CA ARG A 70 -3.12 -4.25 0.48
C ARG A 70 -2.90 -2.78 0.74
N SER A 71 -3.74 -1.97 0.10
CA SER A 71 -3.92 -0.56 0.42
C SER A 71 -5.40 -0.31 0.67
N LYS A 72 -5.72 0.37 1.77
CA LYS A 72 -7.09 0.57 2.25
C LYS A 72 -7.25 1.98 2.79
N LYS A 73 -8.30 2.66 2.34
CA LYS A 73 -8.69 3.97 2.90
C LYS A 73 -9.22 3.78 4.32
N GLN A 74 -8.73 4.57 5.28
CA GLN A 74 -9.21 4.54 6.65
C GLN A 74 -10.66 5.02 6.73
N GLY A 75 -11.47 4.42 7.60
CA GLY A 75 -12.87 4.82 7.78
C GLY A 75 -13.04 6.21 8.39
N ILE A 76 -12.04 6.67 9.15
CA ILE A 76 -12.09 7.90 9.96
C ILE A 76 -10.86 8.76 9.67
N VAL A 77 -11.01 10.08 9.67
CA VAL A 77 -9.91 11.04 9.53
C VAL A 77 -8.93 10.92 10.70
N ALA A 78 -7.64 10.82 10.39
CA ALA A 78 -6.57 10.84 11.39
C ALA A 78 -6.17 12.29 11.69
N ARG A 79 -6.06 12.64 12.97
CA ARG A 79 -5.71 14.00 13.43
C ARG A 79 -4.20 14.27 13.45
N SER A 80 -3.38 13.25 13.24
CA SER A 80 -1.92 13.34 13.14
C SER A 80 -1.39 12.16 12.32
N SER A 81 -0.15 12.28 11.84
CA SER A 81 0.57 11.19 11.16
C SER A 81 0.72 9.97 12.05
N VAL A 82 1.13 10.16 13.31
CA VAL A 82 1.26 9.08 14.31
C VAL A 82 -0.05 8.31 14.48
N LYS A 83 -1.20 9.02 14.53
CA LYS A 83 -2.50 8.36 14.64
C LYS A 83 -2.87 7.59 13.36
N ALA A 84 -2.44 8.07 12.20
CA ALA A 84 -2.65 7.39 10.93
C ALA A 84 -1.81 6.10 10.85
N GLU A 85 -0.54 6.16 11.26
CA GLU A 85 0.37 5.02 11.32
C GLU A 85 -0.10 3.97 12.34
N TYR A 86 -0.50 4.39 13.54
CA TYR A 86 -1.03 3.46 14.55
C TYR A 86 -2.25 2.69 14.06
N ARG A 87 -3.12 3.35 13.30
CA ARG A 87 -4.25 2.68 12.66
C ARG A 87 -3.82 1.72 11.55
N ALA A 88 -2.82 2.08 10.76
CA ALA A 88 -2.26 1.15 9.77
C ALA A 88 -1.68 -0.10 10.43
N MET A 89 -0.99 0.03 11.57
CA MET A 89 -0.51 -1.11 12.36
C MET A 89 -1.68 -2.00 12.82
N SER A 90 -2.72 -1.41 13.40
CA SER A 90 -3.89 -2.18 13.83
C SER A 90 -4.62 -2.91 12.69
N LEU A 91 -4.70 -2.29 11.51
CA LEU A 91 -5.29 -2.89 10.32
C LEU A 91 -4.42 -4.00 9.75
N GLY A 92 -3.10 -3.81 9.72
CA GLY A 92 -2.14 -4.82 9.27
C GLY A 92 -2.24 -6.09 10.10
N ILE A 93 -2.20 -5.97 11.44
CA ILE A 93 -2.28 -7.11 12.35
C ILE A 93 -3.63 -7.84 12.24
N CYS A 94 -4.75 -7.10 12.18
CA CYS A 94 -6.09 -7.71 12.14
C CYS A 94 -6.38 -8.43 10.82
N GLU A 95 -5.74 -8.04 9.72
CA GLU A 95 -5.89 -8.70 8.41
C GLU A 95 -4.81 -9.78 8.17
N GLU A 96 -3.87 -9.95 9.11
CA GLU A 96 -2.82 -10.99 9.13
C GLU A 96 -3.19 -12.26 9.92
N ILE A 97 -4.19 -12.17 10.81
CA ILE A 97 -4.72 -13.28 11.62
C ILE A 97 -6.08 -13.69 11.08
#